data_AF-A0AAE5T0G4-F1
#
_entry.id   AF-A0AAE5T0G4-F1
#
_cell.length_a   1.000
_cell.length_b   1.000
_cell.length_c   1.000
_cell.angle_alpha   90.00
_cell.angle_beta   90.00
_cell.angle_gamma   90.00
#
_symmetry.space_group_name_H-M   'P 1'
#
loop_
_entity.id
_entity.type
_entity.pdbx_description
1 polymer ?
#
loop_
_entity_poly.entity_id
_entity_poly.type
_entity_poly.pdbx_seq_one_letter_code
_entity_poly.pdbx_strand_id
1 'polypeptide(L)'
;MKLSKSKNVLYYRNNGNKLSEYQLLTQFNPVFINKKIQMCEYQIESMYHMNTSTTTCDEIFGVVSVSYPIEKLAIKIIEAKAGLVNYKKRSMRNMEILKSVLNQYTEKEKKQVVRYMRSNGRYKPYNVIERLQVDLYHLNIKQRIARQKQRDMMIENSKREHVNAYHKKPMLKVV
;
A
#
# COMPACT_ATOMS: atom_id res chain seq x y z
N MET A 1 26.83 -16.21 9.79
CA MET A 1 26.85 -14.73 9.89
C MET A 1 25.54 -14.25 10.55
N LYS A 2 25.56 -13.70 11.76
CA LYS A 2 24.37 -13.20 12.47
C LYS A 2 24.21 -11.70 12.20
N LEU A 3 23.15 -11.31 11.48
CA LEU A 3 22.83 -9.91 11.25
C LEU A 3 22.30 -9.29 12.55
N SER A 4 23.00 -8.29 13.10
CA SER A 4 22.52 -7.52 14.24
C SER A 4 21.49 -6.48 13.78
N LYS A 5 20.41 -6.31 14.53
CA LYS A 5 19.42 -5.27 14.24
C LYS A 5 20.10 -3.90 14.41
N SER A 6 20.15 -3.11 13.33
CA SER A 6 20.55 -1.70 13.40
C SER A 6 19.64 -0.98 14.39
N LYS A 7 20.24 -0.29 15.37
CA LYS A 7 19.51 0.59 16.31
C LYS A 7 18.91 1.82 15.61
N ASN A 8 19.44 2.18 14.45
CA ASN A 8 19.05 3.35 13.70
C ASN A 8 18.26 2.92 12.46
N VAL A 9 16.96 3.20 12.47
CA VAL A 9 16.13 3.14 11.26
C VAL A 9 16.23 4.51 10.59
N LEU A 10 16.75 4.56 9.37
CA LEU A 10 16.77 5.80 8.58
C LEU A 10 15.33 6.11 8.14
N TYR A 11 14.73 7.10 8.78
CA TYR A 11 13.45 7.65 8.34
C TYR A 11 13.74 8.85 7.43
N TYR A 12 13.13 8.88 6.25
CA TYR A 12 13.01 10.12 5.49
C TYR A 12 12.12 11.07 6.31
N ARG A 13 12.73 11.92 7.12
CA ARG A 13 12.03 12.97 7.85
C ARG A 13 11.63 14.01 6.81
N ASN A 14 10.33 14.06 6.45
CA ASN A 14 9.78 15.21 5.75
C ASN A 14 9.87 16.39 6.75
N ASN A 15 11.02 17.06 6.78
CA ASN A 15 11.25 18.25 7.61
C ASN A 15 10.44 19.47 7.11
N GLY A 16 9.76 19.35 5.96
CA GLY A 16 8.81 20.34 5.49
C GLY A 16 7.38 19.81 5.59
N ASN A 17 6.41 20.72 5.70
CA ASN A 17 4.98 20.45 5.52
C ASN A 17 4.65 20.09 4.06
N LYS A 18 5.43 19.17 3.46
CA LYS A 18 5.37 18.80 2.06
C LYS A 18 5.56 17.29 1.88
N LEU A 19 4.93 16.78 0.85
CA LEU A 19 5.09 15.40 0.43
C LEU A 19 6.47 15.19 -0.20
N SER A 20 7.11 14.06 0.08
CA SER A 20 8.36 13.68 -0.59
C SER A 20 8.11 13.43 -2.08
N GLU A 21 9.07 13.79 -2.94
CA GLU A 21 9.02 13.49 -4.37
C GLU A 21 8.84 11.99 -4.65
N TYR A 22 9.52 11.14 -3.87
CA TYR A 22 9.34 9.69 -3.96
C TYR A 22 7.88 9.28 -3.68
N GLN A 23 7.25 9.86 -2.65
CA GLN A 23 5.87 9.58 -2.32
C GLN A 23 4.91 10.08 -3.40
N LEU A 24 5.17 11.27 -3.96
CA LEU A 24 4.39 11.83 -5.06
C LEU A 24 4.39 10.88 -6.27
N LEU A 25 5.58 10.46 -6.70
CA LEU A 25 5.77 9.63 -7.89
C LEU A 25 5.35 8.17 -7.71
N THR A 26 5.31 7.63 -6.49
CA THR A 26 4.94 6.23 -6.25
C THR A 26 3.50 6.02 -5.80
N GLN A 27 2.95 6.98 -5.03
CA GLN A 27 1.64 6.81 -4.40
C GLN A 27 0.52 7.57 -5.09
N PHE A 28 0.84 8.64 -5.83
CA PHE A 28 -0.14 9.49 -6.51
C PHE A 28 -0.03 9.45 -8.04
N ASN A 29 1.09 8.98 -8.59
CA ASN A 29 1.27 8.88 -10.03
C ASN A 29 0.42 7.73 -10.64
N PRO A 30 -0.56 8.03 -11.51
CA PRO A 30 -1.40 7.00 -12.13
C PRO A 30 -0.61 6.02 -13.00
N VAL A 31 0.44 6.49 -13.68
CA VAL A 31 1.26 5.65 -14.57
C VAL A 31 2.00 4.59 -13.76
N PHE A 32 2.61 5.00 -12.64
CA PHE A 32 3.32 4.09 -11.75
C PHE A 32 2.37 3.09 -11.09
N ILE A 33 1.22 3.56 -10.60
CA ILE A 33 0.20 2.71 -9.97
C ILE A 33 -0.27 1.62 -10.94
N ASN A 34 -0.61 1.99 -12.18
CA ASN A 34 -1.08 1.03 -13.18
C ASN A 34 0.00 0.01 -13.51
N LYS A 35 1.24 0.46 -13.70
CA LYS A 35 2.38 -0.44 -13.95
C LYS A 35 2.59 -1.42 -12.79
N LYS A 36 2.45 -0.95 -11.54
CA LYS A 36 2.58 -1.80 -10.36
C LYS A 36 1.43 -2.80 -10.24
N ILE A 37 0.20 -2.39 -10.56
CA ILE A 37 -0.96 -3.32 -10.61
C ILE A 37 -0.70 -4.43 -11.62
N GLN A 38 -0.31 -4.08 -12.85
CA GLN A 38 0.00 -5.05 -13.90
C GLN A 38 1.13 -6.00 -13.49
N MET A 39 2.18 -5.47 -12.87
CA MET A 39 3.28 -6.29 -12.36
C MET A 39 2.81 -7.29 -11.30
N CYS A 40 1.96 -6.87 -10.37
CA CYS A 40 1.41 -7.76 -9.35
C CYS A 40 0.46 -8.80 -9.96
N GLU A 41 -0.36 -8.44 -10.94
CA GLU A 41 -1.25 -9.36 -11.67
C GLU A 41 -0.42 -10.41 -12.41
N TYR A 42 0.62 -9.99 -13.14
CA TYR A 42 1.55 -10.89 -13.80
C TYR A 42 2.27 -11.84 -12.84
N GLN A 43 2.69 -11.35 -11.67
CA GLN A 43 3.30 -12.19 -10.64
C GLN A 43 2.33 -13.23 -10.09
N ILE A 44 1.08 -12.85 -9.83
CA ILE A 44 0.03 -13.77 -9.38
C ILE A 44 -0.23 -14.84 -10.45
N GLU A 45 -0.28 -14.45 -11.72
CA GLU A 45 -0.46 -15.38 -12.83
C GLU A 45 0.70 -16.37 -12.93
N SER A 46 1.93 -15.86 -12.84
CA SER A 46 3.15 -16.68 -12.85
C SER A 46 3.20 -17.68 -11.69
N MET A 47 2.60 -17.35 -10.54
CA MET A 47 2.56 -18.25 -9.39
C MET A 47 1.74 -19.50 -9.66
N TYR A 48 0.73 -19.47 -10.53
CA TYR A 48 -0.04 -20.67 -10.88
C TYR A 48 0.81 -21.75 -11.56
N HIS A 49 1.91 -21.34 -12.21
CA HIS A 49 2.87 -22.25 -12.84
C HIS A 49 4.01 -22.69 -11.91
N MET A 50 3.99 -22.34 -10.62
CA MET A 50 5.07 -22.77 -9.70
C MET A 50 4.90 -24.20 -9.19
N ASN A 51 3.71 -24.80 -9.32
CA ASN A 51 3.47 -26.19 -8.94
C ASN A 51 3.80 -27.19 -10.07
N THR A 52 4.02 -26.71 -11.30
CA THR A 52 4.49 -27.58 -12.38
C THR A 52 5.89 -28.09 -12.05
N SER A 53 6.04 -29.42 -12.05
CA SER A 53 7.34 -30.08 -11.80
C SER A 53 8.36 -29.67 -12.84
N THR A 54 9.53 -29.22 -12.37
CA THR A 54 10.68 -28.87 -13.21
C THR A 54 11.87 -29.74 -12.83
N THR A 55 12.61 -30.23 -13.81
CA THR A 55 13.81 -31.05 -13.55
C THR A 55 15.03 -30.15 -13.39
N THR A 56 15.77 -30.32 -12.29
CA THR A 56 17.03 -29.66 -12.02
C THR A 56 18.13 -30.69 -11.79
N CYS A 57 19.35 -30.40 -12.23
CA CYS A 57 20.50 -31.27 -11.96
C CYS A 57 21.10 -30.92 -10.59
N ASP A 58 21.16 -31.89 -9.71
CA ASP A 58 21.86 -31.85 -8.43
C ASP A 58 23.14 -32.69 -8.52
N GLU A 59 24.25 -32.20 -7.97
CA GLU A 59 25.57 -32.84 -8.06
C GLU A 59 25.60 -34.20 -7.34
N ILE A 60 24.75 -34.38 -6.32
CA ILE A 60 24.69 -35.61 -5.50
C ILE A 60 23.63 -36.58 -6.02
N PHE A 61 22.45 -36.06 -6.39
CA PHE A 61 21.28 -36.89 -6.70
C PHE A 61 20.99 -37.01 -8.20
N GLY A 62 21.76 -36.34 -9.07
CA GLY A 62 21.53 -36.34 -10.51
C GLY A 62 20.31 -35.50 -10.89
N VAL A 63 19.44 -35.99 -11.79
CA VAL A 63 18.27 -35.24 -12.25
C VAL A 63 17.13 -35.40 -11.24
N VAL A 64 16.77 -34.32 -10.55
CA VAL A 64 15.69 -34.30 -9.54
C VAL A 64 14.55 -33.42 -10.02
N SER A 65 13.31 -33.90 -9.85
CA SER A 65 12.12 -33.09 -10.09
C SER A 65 11.80 -32.24 -8.85
N VAL A 66 11.75 -30.92 -9.04
CA VAL A 66 11.42 -29.96 -7.99
C VAL A 66 10.12 -29.25 -8.37
N SER A 67 9.18 -29.23 -7.44
CA SER A 67 7.92 -28.47 -7.53
C SER A 67 7.66 -27.71 -6.23
N TYR A 68 6.89 -26.63 -6.33
CA TYR A 68 6.49 -25.90 -5.13
C TYR A 68 5.31 -26.60 -4.42
N PRO A 69 5.34 -26.78 -3.09
CA PRO A 69 4.25 -27.45 -2.37
C PRO A 69 2.89 -26.74 -2.55
N ILE A 70 1.87 -27.48 -2.97
CA ILE A 70 0.58 -26.90 -3.40
C ILE A 70 -0.13 -26.12 -2.30
N GLU A 71 -0.09 -26.60 -1.05
CA GLU A 71 -0.72 -25.96 0.11
C GLU A 71 -0.10 -24.58 0.39
N LYS A 72 1.23 -24.51 0.39
CA LYS A 72 1.96 -23.26 0.58
C LYS A 72 1.70 -22.29 -0.58
N LEU A 73 1.53 -22.83 -1.80
CA LEU A 73 1.30 -22.01 -2.98
C LEU A 73 -0.05 -21.33 -2.91
N ALA A 74 -1.08 -22.10 -2.54
CA ALA A 74 -2.44 -21.61 -2.38
C ALA A 74 -2.50 -20.45 -1.38
N ILE A 75 -1.89 -20.61 -0.20
CA ILE A 75 -1.80 -19.54 0.81
C ILE A 75 -1.13 -18.29 0.22
N LYS A 76 0.02 -18.46 -0.43
CA LYS A 76 0.78 -17.35 -1.02
C LYS A 76 -0.02 -16.61 -2.10
N ILE A 77 -0.77 -17.33 -2.95
CA ILE A 77 -1.64 -16.74 -3.98
C ILE A 77 -2.78 -15.95 -3.32
N ILE A 78 -3.42 -16.50 -2.28
CA ILE A 78 -4.50 -15.82 -1.55
C ILE A 78 -3.99 -14.52 -0.93
N GLU A 79 -2.84 -14.56 -0.26
CA GLU A 79 -2.22 -13.38 0.33
C GLU A 79 -1.84 -12.34 -0.73
N ALA A 80 -1.26 -12.76 -1.86
CA ALA A 80 -0.91 -11.87 -2.95
C ALA A 80 -2.15 -11.18 -3.56
N LYS A 81 -3.23 -11.93 -3.77
CA LYS A 81 -4.52 -11.38 -4.25
C LYS A 81 -5.11 -10.39 -3.26
N ALA A 82 -5.15 -10.73 -1.96
CA ALA A 82 -5.62 -9.82 -0.92
C ALA A 82 -4.77 -8.54 -0.85
N GLY A 83 -3.45 -8.68 -0.97
CA GLY A 83 -2.50 -7.57 -1.07
C GLY A 83 -2.78 -6.65 -2.25
N LEU A 84 -3.06 -7.22 -3.43
CA LEU A 84 -3.42 -6.46 -4.63
C LEU A 84 -4.73 -5.67 -4.46
N VAL A 85 -5.77 -6.30 -3.89
CA VAL A 85 -7.05 -5.61 -3.60
C VAL A 85 -6.84 -4.44 -2.64
N ASN A 86 -6.07 -4.65 -1.57
CA ASN A 86 -5.73 -3.60 -0.61
C ASN A 86 -4.94 -2.47 -1.25
N TYR A 87 -3.99 -2.80 -2.14
CA TYR A 87 -3.23 -1.81 -2.91
C TYR A 87 -4.15 -1.00 -3.82
N LYS A 88 -5.03 -1.63 -4.61
CA LYS A 88 -6.01 -0.94 -5.47
C LYS A 88 -6.89 0.02 -4.66
N LYS A 89 -7.44 -0.43 -3.52
CA LYS A 89 -8.26 0.40 -2.62
C LYS A 89 -7.49 1.59 -2.03
N ARG A 90 -6.19 1.43 -1.73
CA ARG A 90 -5.34 2.54 -1.27
C ARG A 90 -5.05 3.52 -2.41
N SER A 91 -4.71 3.02 -3.59
CA SER A 91 -4.38 3.83 -4.75
C SER A 91 -5.57 4.65 -5.25
N MET A 92 -6.79 4.09 -5.25
CA MET A 92 -8.01 4.83 -5.60
C MET A 92 -8.23 6.05 -4.68
N ARG A 93 -8.08 5.86 -3.36
CA ARG A 93 -8.19 6.98 -2.41
C ARG A 93 -7.15 8.07 -2.67
N ASN A 94 -5.90 7.69 -2.96
CA ASN A 94 -4.86 8.64 -3.31
C ASN A 94 -5.20 9.39 -4.60
N MET A 95 -5.77 8.71 -5.60
CA MET A 95 -6.22 9.32 -6.85
C MET A 95 -7.37 10.31 -6.64
N GLU A 96 -8.31 10.01 -5.75
CA GLU A 96 -9.39 10.94 -5.38
C GLU A 96 -8.84 12.21 -4.74
N ILE A 97 -7.86 12.08 -3.83
CA ILE A 97 -7.16 13.23 -3.25
C ILE A 97 -6.44 14.03 -4.33
N LEU A 98 -5.75 13.36 -5.25
CA LEU A 98 -5.06 14.06 -6.34
C LEU A 98 -6.05 14.83 -7.22
N LYS A 99 -7.18 14.21 -7.58
CA LYS A 99 -8.24 14.87 -8.35
C LYS A 99 -8.80 16.09 -7.62
N SER A 100 -9.07 15.98 -6.32
CA SER A 100 -9.61 17.10 -5.55
C SER A 100 -8.63 18.27 -5.44
N VAL A 101 -7.32 18.00 -5.27
CA VAL A 101 -6.29 19.05 -5.32
C VAL A 101 -6.20 19.66 -6.70
N LEU A 102 -6.12 18.85 -7.76
CA LEU A 102 -5.98 19.34 -9.13
C LEU A 102 -7.16 20.20 -9.59
N ASN A 103 -8.35 20.04 -9.02
CA ASN A 103 -9.49 20.91 -9.34
C ASN A 103 -9.24 22.39 -9.03
N GLN A 104 -8.33 22.70 -8.11
CA GLN A 104 -7.96 24.08 -7.75
C GLN A 104 -6.92 24.69 -8.70
N TYR A 105 -6.32 23.88 -9.58
CA TYR A 105 -5.24 24.27 -10.46
C TYR A 105 -5.79 24.68 -11.83
N THR A 106 -5.07 25.57 -12.52
CA THR A 106 -5.42 25.95 -13.90
C THR A 106 -5.14 24.80 -14.88
N GLU A 107 -5.78 24.80 -16.04
CA GLU A 107 -5.56 23.76 -17.06
C GLU A 107 -4.11 23.68 -17.54
N LYS A 108 -3.39 24.82 -17.58
CA LYS A 108 -1.96 24.84 -17.92
C LYS A 108 -1.13 24.09 -16.88
N GLU A 109 -1.39 24.32 -15.59
CA GLU A 109 -0.70 23.65 -14.48
C GLU A 109 -1.07 22.16 -14.40
N LYS A 110 -2.33 21.80 -14.64
CA LYS A 110 -2.75 20.39 -14.75
C LYS A 110 -1.94 19.65 -15.80
N LYS A 111 -1.77 20.23 -17.00
CA LYS A 111 -0.93 19.65 -18.07
C LYS A 111 0.52 19.48 -17.64
N GLN A 112 1.08 20.45 -16.91
CA GLN A 112 2.43 20.36 -16.35
C GLN A 112 2.58 19.22 -15.34
N VAL A 113 1.61 19.06 -14.42
CA VAL A 113 1.61 17.96 -13.46
C VAL A 113 1.50 16.60 -14.17
N VAL A 114 0.61 16.48 -15.14
CA VAL A 114 0.47 15.24 -15.93
C VAL A 114 1.77 14.92 -16.67
N ARG A 115 2.43 15.91 -17.28
CA ARG A 115 3.72 15.72 -17.95
C ARG A 115 4.82 15.30 -16.96
N TYR A 116 4.87 15.92 -15.78
CA TYR A 116 5.79 15.54 -14.71
C TYR A 116 5.62 14.07 -14.32
N MET A 117 4.38 13.65 -14.05
CA MET A 117 4.03 12.28 -13.66
C MET A 117 4.37 11.26 -14.75
N ARG A 118 4.07 11.57 -16.02
CA ARG A 118 4.42 10.71 -17.16
C ARG A 118 5.92 10.57 -17.35
N SER A 119 6.67 11.65 -17.12
CA SER A 119 8.14 11.66 -17.23
C SER A 119 8.85 11.02 -16.03
N ASN A 120 8.10 10.53 -15.03
CA ASN A 120 8.61 10.00 -13.77
C ASN A 120 9.61 10.95 -13.09
N GLY A 121 9.31 12.25 -13.10
CA GLY A 121 10.13 13.28 -12.47
C GLY A 121 11.24 13.90 -13.33
N ARG A 122 11.45 13.44 -14.58
CA ARG A 122 12.46 14.04 -15.49
C ARG A 122 12.12 15.47 -15.90
N TYR A 123 10.87 15.75 -16.24
CA TYR A 123 10.39 17.09 -16.52
C TYR A 123 9.86 17.72 -15.23
N LYS A 124 10.54 18.74 -14.68
CA LYS A 124 10.23 19.29 -13.36
C LYS A 124 9.91 20.80 -13.36
N PRO A 125 8.63 21.18 -13.41
CA PRO A 125 8.20 22.55 -13.16
C PRO A 125 8.16 22.81 -11.65
N TYR A 126 9.30 23.23 -11.08
CA TYR A 126 9.53 23.33 -9.63
C TYR A 126 8.41 24.03 -8.86
N ASN A 127 7.98 25.22 -9.30
CA ASN A 127 6.96 26.01 -8.60
C ASN A 127 5.63 25.27 -8.44
N VAL A 128 5.17 24.60 -9.51
CA VAL A 128 3.87 23.91 -9.52
C VAL A 128 3.95 22.59 -8.73
N ILE A 129 5.07 21.87 -8.84
CA ILE A 129 5.25 20.60 -8.14
C ILE A 129 5.43 20.80 -6.64
N GLU A 130 6.15 21.83 -6.21
CA GLU A 130 6.31 22.12 -4.78
C GLU A 130 4.97 22.52 -4.14
N ARG A 131 4.18 23.36 -4.82
CA ARG A 131 2.81 23.70 -4.36
C ARG A 131 1.94 22.45 -4.27
N LEU A 132 1.98 21.59 -5.29
CA LEU A 132 1.25 20.32 -5.30
C LEU A 132 1.66 19.41 -4.12
N GLN A 133 2.95 19.34 -3.80
CA GLN A 133 3.45 18.53 -2.69
C GLN A 133 2.93 19.02 -1.33
N VAL A 134 2.81 20.33 -1.14
CA VAL A 134 2.26 20.94 0.08
C VAL A 134 0.76 20.70 0.18
N ASP A 135 0.00 20.96 -0.90
CA ASP A 135 -1.45 20.79 -0.91
C ASP A 135 -1.86 19.34 -0.66
N LEU A 136 -1.19 18.40 -1.32
CA LEU A 136 -1.41 16.96 -1.10
C LEU A 136 -1.06 16.54 0.32
N TYR A 137 -0.01 17.11 0.91
CA TYR A 137 0.39 16.82 2.28
C TYR A 137 -0.69 17.23 3.28
N HIS A 138 -1.21 18.45 3.17
CA HIS A 138 -2.26 18.96 4.06
C HIS A 138 -3.55 18.13 3.97
N LEU A 139 -4.02 17.82 2.76
CA LEU A 139 -5.22 17.00 2.61
C LEU A 139 -5.01 15.56 3.10
N ASN A 140 -3.85 14.96 2.83
CA ASN A 140 -3.56 13.60 3.27
C ASN A 140 -3.49 13.50 4.80
N ILE A 141 -2.85 14.48 5.46
CA ILE A 141 -2.83 14.55 6.94
C ILE A 141 -4.23 14.71 7.50
N LYS A 142 -5.02 15.65 6.96
CA LYS A 142 -6.40 15.87 7.41
C LYS A 142 -7.22 14.57 7.35
N GLN A 143 -7.11 13.83 6.25
CA GLN A 143 -7.77 12.54 6.13
C GLN A 143 -7.19 11.47 7.06
N ARG A 144 -5.87 11.45 7.28
CA ARG A 144 -5.23 10.51 8.21
C ARG A 144 -5.73 10.70 9.63
N ILE A 145 -5.81 11.95 10.10
CA ILE A 145 -6.33 12.29 11.43
C ILE A 145 -7.81 11.88 11.54
N ALA A 146 -8.63 12.18 10.52
CA ALA A 146 -10.04 11.79 10.51
C ALA A 146 -10.23 10.27 10.61
N ARG A 147 -9.42 9.48 9.87
CA ARG A 147 -9.44 8.01 9.94
C ARG A 147 -8.99 7.49 11.31
N GLN A 148 -7.99 8.12 11.92
CA GLN A 148 -7.54 7.73 13.25
C GLN A 148 -8.66 7.96 14.27
N LYS A 149 -9.28 9.14 14.26
CA LYS A 149 -10.42 9.47 15.13
C LYS A 149 -11.57 8.48 14.97
N GLN A 150 -11.91 8.10 13.73
CA GLN A 150 -12.94 7.09 13.46
C GLN A 150 -12.59 5.71 14.05
N ARG A 151 -11.34 5.29 13.93
CA ARG A 151 -10.87 4.02 14.51
C ARG A 151 -10.93 4.07 16.04
N ASP A 152 -10.47 5.15 16.64
CA ASP A 152 -10.47 5.31 18.09
C ASP A 152 -11.91 5.26 18.63
N MET A 153 -12.86 5.92 17.96
CA MET A 153 -14.29 5.84 18.29
C MET A 153 -14.84 4.42 18.15
N MET A 154 -14.51 3.69 17.08
CA MET A 154 -14.95 2.30 16.90
C MET A 154 -14.39 1.38 17.98
N ILE A 155 -13.12 1.56 18.36
CA ILE A 155 -12.48 0.81 19.43
C ILE A 155 -13.19 1.07 20.76
N GLU A 156 -13.46 2.33 21.09
CA GLU A 156 -14.17 2.69 22.32
C GLU A 156 -15.60 2.14 22.35
N ASN A 157 -16.32 2.20 21.22
CA ASN A 157 -17.66 1.61 21.11
C ASN A 157 -17.62 0.09 21.30
N SER A 158 -16.67 -0.61 20.66
CA SER A 158 -16.51 -2.06 20.82
C SER A 158 -16.18 -2.45 22.26
N LYS A 159 -15.34 -1.67 22.97
CA LYS A 159 -15.08 -1.87 24.40
C LYS A 159 -16.35 -1.73 25.23
N ARG A 160 -17.15 -0.67 24.99
CA ARG A 160 -18.42 -0.43 25.68
C ARG A 160 -19.42 -1.56 25.42
N GLU A 161 -19.53 -2.02 24.18
CA GLU A 161 -20.38 -3.15 23.81
C GLU A 161 -19.96 -4.43 24.54
N HIS A 162 -18.66 -4.72 24.61
CA HIS A 162 -18.13 -5.87 25.33
C HIS A 162 -18.45 -5.81 26.84
N VAL A 163 -18.26 -4.65 27.47
CA VAL A 163 -18.61 -4.43 28.88
C VAL A 163 -20.12 -4.59 29.11
N ASN A 164 -20.95 -4.02 28.25
CA ASN A 164 -22.40 -4.16 28.32
C ASN A 164 -22.85 -5.62 28.13
N ALA A 165 -22.23 -6.36 27.22
CA ALA A 165 -22.50 -7.77 27.01
C ALA A 165 -22.13 -8.62 28.24
N TYR A 166 -21.04 -8.27 28.92
CA TYR A 166 -20.65 -8.90 30.18
C TYR A 166 -21.70 -8.67 31.28
N HIS A 167 -22.16 -7.43 31.45
CA HIS A 167 -23.18 -7.09 32.46
C HIS A 167 -24.57 -7.67 32.16
N LYS A 168 -24.90 -7.94 30.89
CA LYS A 168 -26.16 -8.58 30.49
C LYS A 168 -26.16 -10.11 30.59
N LYS A 169 -25.00 -10.74 30.85
CA LYS A 169 -24.94 -12.20 30.99
C LYS A 169 -25.55 -12.59 32.35
N PRO A 170 -26.61 -13.42 32.40
CA PRO A 170 -27.13 -13.91 33.66
C PRO A 170 -26.03 -14.70 34.36
N MET A 171 -25.77 -14.42 35.64
CA MET A 171 -24.85 -15.23 36.43
C MET A 171 -25.37 -16.67 36.43
N LEU A 172 -24.58 -17.59 35.85
CA LEU A 172 -24.79 -19.02 36.05
C LEU A 172 -24.77 -19.25 37.55
N LYS A 173 -25.94 -19.53 38.13
CA LYS A 173 -26.02 -20.05 39.50
C LYS A 173 -25.27 -21.38 39.48
N VAL A 174 -24.08 -21.39 40.07
CA VAL A 174 -23.37 -22.63 40.37
C VAL A 174 -24.24 -23.35 41.40
N VAL A 175 -24.78 -24.49 40.98
CA VAL A 175 -25.55 -25.42 41.82
C VAL A 175 -24.57 -26.40 42.46
#